data_AF-A0A973R4C4-F1
#
_entry.id   AF-A0A973R4C4-F1
#
_cell.length_a   1.000
_cell.length_b   1.000
_cell.length_c   1.000
_cell.angle_alpha   90.00
_cell.angle_beta   90.00
_cell.angle_gamma   90.00
#
_symmetry.space_group_name_H-M   'P 1'
#
loop_
_entity.id
_entity.type
_entity.pdbx_description
1 polymer ?
#
loop_
_entity_poly.entity_id
_entity_poly.type
_entity_poly.pdbx_seq_one_letter_code
_entity_poly.pdbx_strand_id
1 'polypeptide(L)'
;MNTADNSVALSLVGFADPTATRPYTRTVPKPKPRKKKHAHSHAKASRSGNPAVRRAEEEAAQERALARSEWSWANSFTGFPEEEIDQEAMDNAKADAEPVIAELVAADMPVSWLEDELCRRLGRALTAQNARHAAQLASGEVLVLDQDTYSPGQLMDAFAEEIALEAVRAIAGVDDPEEQQSRWRLLLAVARIVPYPDARIPIGAVEDVRNSVVQFPDASMVTTPTGPALWCRDVFGTRFGITAPFTAPEGPDRWYLWDIDACSGEAYTVGAGYFPTSAQAFSAWQEAVGPDAAARSHLEPISDADLADRILPLAGELDLGGESESQYAEFHRCRRLAHELRVSELRGDTTGTGPAPQGPETVNDPWIAEFANWRAKHRPGQKVVPDDFPSDGEPLTDDQVYDELAFIWISDEIPGLAHTCSPHRIALTSRSIGDLYDTETADVLRRLLPDLATWLAERAALPPHAADRVRACAERAARSDAELDEHA
;
A
#
# COMPACT_ATOMS: atom_id res chain seq x y z
N MET A 1 8.03 -39.47 41.32
CA MET A 1 7.18 -40.12 40.31
C MET A 1 5.82 -40.33 40.92
N ASN A 2 4.93 -39.36 40.73
CA ASN A 2 3.54 -39.34 41.17
C ASN A 2 2.72 -38.70 40.05
N THR A 3 1.61 -39.32 39.72
CA THR A 3 0.54 -38.87 38.82
C THR A 3 -0.44 -37.96 39.56
N ALA A 4 -0.83 -36.82 38.96
CA ALA A 4 -2.10 -36.10 39.13
C ALA A 4 -2.07 -34.94 38.09
N ASP A 5 -2.94 -34.91 37.07
CA ASP A 5 -4.31 -34.40 37.07
C ASP A 5 -4.46 -32.98 37.61
N ASN A 6 -4.82 -32.04 36.73
CA ASN A 6 -5.56 -30.83 37.08
C ASN A 6 -6.21 -30.19 35.84
N SER A 7 -7.52 -30.36 35.74
CA SER A 7 -8.43 -29.54 34.94
C SER A 7 -8.70 -28.19 35.63
N VAL A 8 -8.79 -27.12 34.85
CA VAL A 8 -9.46 -25.85 35.22
C VAL A 8 -10.14 -25.37 33.93
N ALA A 9 -11.44 -25.62 33.74
CA ALA A 9 -12.58 -24.80 34.16
C ALA A 9 -12.58 -23.38 33.55
N LEU A 10 -13.15 -23.25 32.35
CA LEU A 10 -13.55 -21.98 31.75
C LEU A 10 -15.00 -21.67 32.14
N SER A 11 -15.18 -20.60 32.91
CA SER A 11 -16.48 -20.09 33.33
C SER A 11 -17.12 -19.21 32.26
N LEU A 12 -18.40 -19.47 32.02
CA LEU A 12 -19.35 -18.66 31.27
C LEU A 12 -19.47 -17.23 31.85
N VAL A 13 -19.48 -16.23 30.96
CA VAL A 13 -20.00 -14.88 31.23
C VAL A 13 -21.14 -14.62 30.25
N GLY A 14 -22.28 -14.20 30.79
CA GLY A 14 -23.57 -14.16 30.12
C GLY A 14 -23.79 -12.97 29.19
N PHE A 15 -24.58 -13.23 28.15
CA PHE A 15 -25.12 -12.25 27.24
C PHE A 15 -26.21 -11.40 27.91
N ALA A 16 -26.12 -10.08 27.71
CA ALA A 16 -27.17 -9.13 28.03
C ALA A 16 -28.00 -8.79 26.78
N ASP A 17 -29.29 -8.69 27.02
CA ASP A 17 -30.43 -8.47 26.13
C ASP A 17 -30.43 -7.12 25.37
N PRO A 18 -30.59 -7.07 24.03
CA PRO A 18 -30.79 -5.83 23.29
C PRO A 18 -32.25 -5.65 22.85
N THR A 19 -33.11 -5.12 23.72
CA THR A 19 -34.36 -4.49 23.30
C THR A 19 -34.34 -2.99 23.58
N ALA A 20 -34.00 -2.19 22.58
CA ALA A 20 -34.32 -0.76 22.57
C ALA A 20 -34.35 -0.20 21.13
N THR A 21 -35.50 -0.34 20.48
CA THR A 21 -35.87 0.41 19.28
C THR A 21 -35.94 1.92 19.55
N ARG A 22 -35.26 2.74 18.74
CA ARG A 22 -35.56 4.18 18.59
C ARG A 22 -35.76 4.54 17.12
N PRO A 23 -36.73 5.41 16.79
CA PRO A 23 -37.08 5.76 15.42
C PRO A 23 -36.19 6.87 14.85
N TYR A 24 -35.71 6.69 13.61
CA TYR A 24 -35.08 7.74 12.82
C TYR A 24 -36.14 8.53 12.04
N THR A 25 -36.33 9.80 12.39
CA THR A 25 -37.01 10.78 11.53
C THR A 25 -35.99 11.47 10.64
N ARG A 26 -36.00 11.14 9.34
CA ARG A 26 -35.21 11.81 8.29
C ARG A 26 -35.82 13.17 7.95
N THR A 27 -35.13 14.25 8.24
CA THR A 27 -35.48 15.62 7.80
C THR A 27 -34.79 15.96 6.48
N VAL A 28 -35.57 16.46 5.53
CA VAL A 28 -35.15 16.88 4.18
C VAL A 28 -34.48 18.26 4.23
N PRO A 29 -33.36 18.51 3.50
CA PRO A 29 -32.75 19.84 3.46
C PRO A 29 -33.56 20.83 2.60
N LYS A 30 -33.81 22.02 3.16
CA LYS A 30 -34.35 23.18 2.43
C LYS A 30 -33.26 23.86 1.56
N PRO A 31 -33.63 24.51 0.44
CA PRO A 31 -32.68 25.16 -0.45
C PRO A 31 -32.07 26.44 0.16
N LYS A 32 -30.75 26.61 0.00
CA LYS A 32 -29.99 27.78 0.47
C LYS A 32 -30.25 29.02 -0.43
N PRO A 33 -30.37 30.23 0.14
CA PRO A 33 -30.50 31.46 -0.64
C PRO A 33 -29.17 31.96 -1.21
N ARG A 34 -29.22 32.48 -2.45
CA ARG A 34 -28.11 33.14 -3.18
C ARG A 34 -27.50 34.30 -2.38
N LYS A 35 -26.19 34.25 -2.13
CA LYS A 35 -25.40 35.39 -1.62
C LYS A 35 -24.87 36.28 -2.76
N LYS A 36 -24.97 37.59 -2.54
CA LYS A 36 -24.50 38.69 -3.41
C LYS A 36 -22.97 38.77 -3.40
N LYS A 37 -22.39 39.11 -4.56
CA LYS A 37 -20.96 39.44 -4.75
C LYS A 37 -20.61 40.73 -4.01
N HIS A 38 -19.62 40.68 -3.14
CA HIS A 38 -18.89 41.87 -2.67
C HIS A 38 -17.61 42.00 -3.50
N ALA A 39 -17.38 43.21 -4.02
CA ALA A 39 -16.15 43.60 -4.70
C ALA A 39 -15.07 43.91 -3.65
N HIS A 40 -13.89 43.33 -3.79
CA HIS A 40 -12.71 43.73 -3.03
C HIS A 40 -11.64 44.33 -3.95
N SER A 41 -11.19 45.50 -3.53
CA SER A 41 -10.11 46.32 -4.06
C SER A 41 -8.76 45.64 -3.93
N HIS A 42 -7.98 45.65 -5.00
CA HIS A 42 -6.59 45.22 -5.02
C HIS A 42 -5.68 46.19 -4.25
N ALA A 43 -5.04 45.71 -3.19
CA ALA A 43 -3.79 46.28 -2.67
C ALA A 43 -2.64 45.37 -3.10
N LYS A 44 -1.79 45.87 -4.00
CA LYS A 44 -0.58 45.20 -4.48
C LYS A 44 0.50 45.28 -3.39
N ALA A 45 0.81 44.17 -2.74
CA ALA A 45 2.10 43.95 -2.09
C ALA A 45 2.97 43.10 -3.02
N SER A 46 4.12 43.63 -3.41
CA SER A 46 5.13 42.96 -4.22
C SER A 46 5.75 41.80 -3.44
N ARG A 47 5.28 40.58 -3.67
CA ARG A 47 6.00 39.34 -3.31
C ARG A 47 6.72 38.85 -4.55
N SER A 48 8.03 39.06 -4.60
CA SER A 48 8.91 38.50 -5.61
C SER A 48 9.19 37.03 -5.29
N GLY A 49 8.34 36.14 -5.80
CA GLY A 49 8.58 34.70 -5.85
C GLY A 49 8.26 34.20 -7.25
N ASN A 50 8.99 33.20 -7.73
CA ASN A 50 8.78 32.60 -9.04
C ASN A 50 7.32 32.09 -9.14
N PRO A 51 6.50 32.58 -10.09
CA PRO A 51 5.10 32.18 -10.22
C PRO A 51 4.87 30.67 -10.39
N ALA A 52 5.87 29.94 -10.91
CA ALA A 52 5.82 28.49 -11.07
C ALA A 52 5.91 27.75 -9.73
N VAL A 53 6.82 28.20 -8.84
CA VAL A 53 6.98 27.62 -7.50
C VAL A 53 5.71 27.79 -6.69
N ARG A 54 5.13 29.00 -6.71
CA ARG A 54 3.88 29.28 -6.01
C ARG A 54 2.70 28.46 -6.54
N ARG A 55 2.63 28.20 -7.85
CA ARG A 55 1.58 27.35 -8.41
C ARG A 55 1.74 25.90 -7.94
N ALA A 56 2.97 25.38 -7.92
CA ALA A 56 3.26 24.04 -7.40
C ALA A 56 3.03 23.91 -5.88
N GLU A 57 3.23 24.98 -5.12
CA GLU A 57 2.88 25.06 -3.69
C GLU A 57 1.36 25.08 -3.49
N GLU A 58 0.63 25.87 -4.29
CA GLU A 58 -0.83 25.95 -4.26
C GLU A 58 -1.48 24.62 -4.66
N GLU A 59 -1.01 23.97 -5.74
CA GLU A 59 -1.48 22.65 -6.19
C GLU A 59 -1.23 21.57 -5.14
N ALA A 60 -0.05 21.53 -4.51
CA ALA A 60 0.25 20.56 -3.46
C ALA A 60 -0.50 20.81 -2.15
N ALA A 61 -0.74 22.08 -1.79
CA ALA A 61 -1.60 22.41 -0.66
C ALA A 61 -3.05 21.95 -0.92
N GLN A 62 -3.49 22.00 -2.19
CA GLN A 62 -4.81 21.57 -2.61
C GLN A 62 -4.93 20.04 -2.66
N GLU A 63 -3.90 19.33 -3.13
CA GLU A 63 -3.81 17.86 -3.07
C GLU A 63 -3.79 17.36 -1.63
N ARG A 64 -3.01 17.98 -0.74
CA ARG A 64 -3.03 17.67 0.71
C ARG A 64 -4.40 17.91 1.33
N ALA A 65 -5.07 19.00 0.95
CA ALA A 65 -6.41 19.29 1.43
C ALA A 65 -7.44 18.27 0.92
N LEU A 66 -7.27 17.76 -0.30
CA LEU A 66 -8.14 16.73 -0.88
C LEU A 66 -7.90 15.36 -0.24
N ALA A 67 -6.64 14.92 -0.15
CA ALA A 67 -6.26 13.67 0.52
C ALA A 67 -6.71 13.65 1.98
N ARG A 68 -6.52 14.76 2.71
CA ARG A 68 -7.06 14.93 4.07
C ARG A 68 -8.59 14.92 4.09
N SER A 69 -9.26 15.47 3.08
CA SER A 69 -10.73 15.50 3.05
C SER A 69 -11.38 14.15 2.71
N GLU A 70 -10.74 13.34 1.86
CA GLU A 70 -11.22 12.00 1.50
C GLU A 70 -11.05 11.03 2.68
N TRP A 71 -9.92 11.13 3.40
CA TRP A 71 -9.71 10.42 4.67
C TRP A 71 -10.62 10.93 5.81
N SER A 72 -10.84 12.25 5.90
CA SER A 72 -11.72 12.87 6.91
C SER A 72 -13.19 12.45 6.77
N TRP A 73 -13.66 12.16 5.55
CA TRP A 73 -15.03 11.67 5.34
C TRP A 73 -15.23 10.27 5.94
N ALA A 74 -14.26 9.36 5.77
CA ALA A 74 -14.31 8.00 6.30
C ALA A 74 -14.30 7.94 7.84
N ASN A 75 -13.61 8.88 8.50
CA ASN A 75 -13.37 8.84 9.95
C ASN A 75 -14.22 9.80 10.81
N SER A 76 -15.18 10.51 10.20
CA SER A 76 -16.05 11.50 10.88
C SER A 76 -17.00 10.95 11.97
N PHE A 77 -16.84 9.68 12.39
CA PHE A 77 -17.71 8.99 13.36
C PHE A 77 -17.25 9.06 14.84
N THR A 78 -16.00 9.44 15.16
CA THR A 78 -15.44 9.21 16.53
C THR A 78 -15.28 10.43 17.45
N GLY A 79 -15.43 11.67 16.97
CA GLY A 79 -15.61 12.85 17.83
C GLY A 79 -14.40 13.33 18.67
N PHE A 80 -13.18 12.84 18.40
CA PHE A 80 -11.95 13.38 18.98
C PHE A 80 -11.34 14.49 18.11
N PRO A 81 -10.59 15.48 18.67
CA PRO A 81 -9.86 16.45 17.88
C PRO A 81 -8.62 15.80 17.23
N GLU A 82 -8.73 15.53 15.93
CA GLU A 82 -7.70 14.94 15.03
C GLU A 82 -6.28 15.54 15.23
N GLU A 83 -6.20 16.85 15.44
CA GLU A 83 -4.92 17.58 15.57
C GLU A 83 -4.09 17.18 16.80
N GLU A 84 -4.73 16.76 17.91
CA GLU A 84 -4.00 16.37 19.12
C GLU A 84 -3.39 14.97 19.00
N ILE A 85 -4.11 14.05 18.36
CA ILE A 85 -3.67 12.66 18.13
C ILE A 85 -2.47 12.63 17.18
N ASP A 86 -2.57 13.38 16.08
CA ASP A 86 -1.48 13.47 15.10
C ASP A 86 -0.21 14.07 15.71
N GLN A 87 -0.35 15.00 16.66
CA GLN A 87 0.79 15.63 17.32
C GLN A 87 1.50 14.67 18.28
N GLU A 88 0.77 13.90 19.09
CA GLU A 88 1.37 12.92 20.01
C GLU A 88 2.09 11.79 19.27
N ALA A 89 1.47 11.26 18.21
CA ALA A 89 2.11 10.28 17.33
C ALA A 89 3.40 10.84 16.71
N MET A 90 3.38 12.10 16.27
CA MET A 90 4.56 12.77 15.71
C MET A 90 5.65 13.03 16.77
N ASP A 91 5.29 13.38 17.99
CA ASP A 91 6.24 13.57 19.09
C ASP A 91 6.93 12.25 19.47
N ASN A 92 6.17 11.14 19.48
CA ASN A 92 6.72 9.79 19.66
C ASN A 92 7.67 9.40 18.51
N ALA A 93 7.28 9.69 17.26
CA ALA A 93 8.12 9.45 16.08
C ALA A 93 9.45 10.22 16.17
N LYS A 94 9.43 11.49 16.62
CA LYS A 94 10.64 12.30 16.84
C LYS A 94 11.54 11.72 17.92
N ALA A 95 10.95 11.28 19.04
CA ALA A 95 11.70 10.68 20.14
C ALA A 95 12.44 9.40 19.71
N ASP A 96 11.83 8.57 18.85
CA ASP A 96 12.49 7.38 18.31
C ASP A 96 13.47 7.69 17.16
N ALA A 97 13.29 8.81 16.44
CA ALA A 97 14.18 9.24 15.37
C ALA A 97 15.54 9.76 15.87
N GLU A 98 15.56 10.56 16.94
CA GLU A 98 16.76 11.20 17.49
C GLU A 98 17.95 10.24 17.73
N PRO A 99 17.81 9.11 18.45
CA PRO A 99 18.94 8.20 18.68
C PRO A 99 19.44 7.56 17.38
N VAL A 100 18.53 7.30 16.43
CA VAL A 100 18.89 6.72 15.14
C VAL A 100 19.72 7.71 14.31
N ILE A 101 19.33 8.98 14.30
CA ILE A 101 20.04 10.07 13.62
C ILE A 101 21.46 10.20 14.19
N ALA A 102 21.58 10.27 15.52
CA ALA A 102 22.87 10.42 16.19
C ALA A 102 23.83 9.27 15.83
N GLU A 103 23.34 8.04 15.84
CA GLU A 103 24.14 6.87 15.47
C GLU A 103 24.50 6.84 13.96
N LEU A 104 23.62 7.30 13.07
CA LEU A 104 23.90 7.38 11.62
C LEU A 104 24.95 8.43 11.30
N VAL A 105 24.92 9.59 11.97
CA VAL A 105 25.95 10.62 11.84
C VAL A 105 27.31 10.09 12.29
N ALA A 106 27.34 9.28 13.35
CA ALA A 106 28.57 8.70 13.88
C ALA A 106 29.16 7.55 13.03
N ALA A 107 28.39 6.95 12.12
CA ALA A 107 28.81 5.74 11.40
C ALA A 107 29.86 5.98 10.29
N ASP A 108 30.07 7.23 9.85
CA ASP A 108 31.00 7.65 8.76
C ASP A 108 31.04 6.67 7.57
N MET A 109 29.88 6.47 6.93
CA MET A 109 29.73 5.55 5.79
C MET A 109 29.49 6.32 4.47
N PRO A 110 29.78 5.69 3.30
CA PRO A 110 29.33 6.21 2.01
C PRO A 110 27.80 6.31 1.95
N VAL A 111 27.27 7.24 1.15
CA VAL A 111 25.81 7.54 1.08
C VAL A 111 24.97 6.29 0.78
N SER A 112 25.39 5.44 -0.15
CA SER A 112 24.64 4.23 -0.51
C SER A 112 24.63 3.15 0.59
N TRP A 113 25.67 3.07 1.42
CA TRP A 113 25.63 2.25 2.63
C TRP A 113 24.74 2.88 3.70
N LEU A 114 24.74 4.22 3.77
CA LEU A 114 23.93 4.98 4.70
C LEU A 114 22.43 4.83 4.40
N GLU A 115 22.04 4.74 3.12
CA GLU A 115 20.67 4.40 2.70
C GLU A 115 20.25 3.04 3.27
N ASP A 116 21.09 2.01 3.08
CA ASP A 116 20.77 0.66 3.54
C ASP A 116 20.68 0.59 5.06
N GLU A 117 21.60 1.27 5.75
CA GLU A 117 21.66 1.33 7.20
C GLU A 117 20.50 2.16 7.80
N LEU A 118 20.12 3.28 7.16
CA LEU A 118 18.95 4.09 7.53
C LEU A 118 17.68 3.23 7.47
N CYS A 119 17.43 2.57 6.35
CA CYS A 119 16.29 1.67 6.17
C CYS A 119 16.26 0.58 7.25
N ARG A 120 17.38 -0.08 7.54
CA ARG A 120 17.47 -1.11 8.59
C ARG A 120 17.14 -0.55 9.98
N ARG A 121 17.61 0.66 10.29
CA ARG A 121 17.33 1.32 11.58
C ARG A 121 15.89 1.75 11.73
N LEU A 122 15.27 2.27 10.67
CA LEU A 122 13.84 2.57 10.64
C LEU A 122 13.03 1.30 10.89
N GLY A 123 13.42 0.18 10.28
CA GLY A 123 12.77 -1.12 10.54
C GLY A 123 12.83 -1.56 11.99
N ARG A 124 13.98 -1.34 12.66
CA ARG A 124 14.11 -1.60 14.10
C ARG A 124 13.22 -0.71 14.95
N ALA A 125 13.16 0.59 14.63
CA ALA A 125 12.33 1.54 15.36
C ALA A 125 10.84 1.16 15.29
N LEU A 126 10.33 0.86 14.09
CA LEU A 126 8.94 0.42 13.88
C LEU A 126 8.63 -0.91 14.59
N THR A 127 9.54 -1.88 14.51
CA THR A 127 9.37 -3.15 15.22
C THR A 127 9.33 -2.96 16.74
N ALA A 128 10.21 -2.09 17.27
CA ALA A 128 10.26 -1.79 18.70
C ALA A 128 9.00 -1.07 19.19
N GLN A 129 8.47 -0.14 18.39
CA GLN A 129 7.21 0.53 18.64
C GLN A 129 6.04 -0.46 18.69
N ASN A 130 5.92 -1.36 17.71
CA ASN A 130 4.88 -2.39 17.71
C ASN A 130 4.97 -3.30 18.94
N ALA A 131 6.18 -3.65 19.36
CA ALA A 131 6.38 -4.44 20.58
C ALA A 131 5.94 -3.67 21.84
N ARG A 132 6.20 -2.36 21.92
CA ARG A 132 5.71 -1.50 23.01
C ARG A 132 4.18 -1.42 23.01
N HIS A 133 3.57 -1.20 21.85
CA HIS A 133 2.11 -1.16 21.71
C HIS A 133 1.45 -2.47 22.11
N ALA A 134 1.98 -3.61 21.63
CA ALA A 134 1.50 -4.94 22.03
C ALA A 134 1.62 -5.18 23.54
N ALA A 135 2.68 -4.69 24.19
CA ALA A 135 2.86 -4.80 25.64
C ALA A 135 1.87 -3.92 26.42
N GLN A 136 1.55 -2.72 25.92
CA GLN A 136 0.52 -1.84 26.51
C GLN A 136 -0.89 -2.44 26.37
N LEU A 137 -1.22 -3.04 25.23
CA LEU A 137 -2.48 -3.77 25.06
C LEU A 137 -2.57 -4.95 26.03
N ALA A 138 -1.48 -5.68 26.22
CA ALA A 138 -1.43 -6.81 27.14
C ALA A 138 -1.52 -6.41 28.63
N SER A 139 -1.09 -5.20 29.01
CA SER A 139 -1.18 -4.71 30.40
C SER A 139 -2.58 -4.23 30.77
N GLY A 140 -3.47 -4.00 29.79
CA GLY A 140 -4.81 -3.44 29.99
C GLY A 140 -4.79 -1.99 30.46
N GLU A 141 -3.65 -1.31 30.33
CA GLU A 141 -3.43 0.07 30.77
C GLU A 141 -4.03 1.09 29.79
N VAL A 142 -4.22 0.70 28.52
CA VAL A 142 -4.75 1.56 27.45
C VAL A 142 -6.15 1.11 27.05
N LEU A 143 -7.10 2.05 27.12
CA LEU A 143 -8.40 1.94 26.47
C LEU A 143 -8.16 2.11 24.96
N VAL A 144 -8.25 1.01 24.21
CA VAL A 144 -8.20 0.86 22.74
C VAL A 144 -8.38 2.17 21.98
N LEU A 145 -7.33 2.97 21.91
CA LEU A 145 -7.24 4.14 21.07
C LEU A 145 -5.86 4.05 20.45
N ASP A 146 -5.84 4.02 19.13
CA ASP A 146 -4.68 3.91 18.23
C ASP A 146 -3.76 5.16 18.29
N GLN A 147 -3.74 5.84 19.43
CA GLN A 147 -3.19 7.20 19.60
C GLN A 147 -1.71 7.18 19.99
N ASP A 148 -1.21 6.08 20.53
CA ASP A 148 0.19 5.95 20.98
C ASP A 148 1.14 5.46 19.87
N THR A 149 0.60 5.12 18.70
CA THR A 149 1.35 4.56 17.57
C THR A 149 1.44 5.56 16.43
N TYR A 150 2.63 5.66 15.84
CA TYR A 150 2.87 6.32 14.57
C TYR A 150 3.04 5.31 13.43
N SER A 151 2.63 5.69 12.23
CA SER A 151 2.85 4.93 10.99
C SER A 151 4.31 5.02 10.52
N PRO A 152 4.76 4.10 9.64
CA PRO A 152 6.04 4.24 8.94
C PRO A 152 6.22 5.58 8.22
N GLY A 153 5.13 6.17 7.72
CA GLY A 153 5.11 7.50 7.12
C GLY A 153 5.45 8.60 8.13
N GLN A 154 4.75 8.63 9.27
CA GLN A 154 5.00 9.60 10.33
C GLN A 154 6.41 9.50 10.91
N LEU A 155 6.96 8.30 11.05
CA LEU A 155 8.38 8.13 11.43
C LEU A 155 9.31 8.79 10.41
N MET A 156 9.08 8.55 9.13
CA MET A 156 9.90 9.14 8.08
C MET A 156 9.78 10.66 8.02
N ASP A 157 8.59 11.21 8.25
CA ASP A 157 8.36 12.66 8.33
C ASP A 157 9.14 13.27 9.51
N ALA A 158 9.08 12.65 10.69
CA ALA A 158 9.87 13.04 11.84
C ALA A 158 11.38 13.03 11.52
N PHE A 159 11.88 11.98 10.86
CA PHE A 159 13.27 11.91 10.40
C PHE A 159 13.61 13.04 9.41
N ALA A 160 12.75 13.29 8.43
CA ALA A 160 12.97 14.30 7.41
C ALA A 160 13.05 15.70 8.01
N GLU A 161 12.15 16.03 8.94
CA GLU A 161 12.14 17.31 9.65
C GLU A 161 13.39 17.49 10.52
N GLU A 162 13.69 16.52 11.40
CA GLU A 162 14.79 16.62 12.35
C GLU A 162 16.15 16.66 11.63
N ILE A 163 16.35 15.83 10.60
CA ILE A 163 17.61 15.82 9.84
C ILE A 163 17.78 17.08 9.01
N ALA A 164 16.71 17.58 8.37
CA ALA A 164 16.79 18.85 7.63
C ALA A 164 17.16 20.01 8.56
N LEU A 165 16.54 20.06 9.74
CA LEU A 165 16.82 21.08 10.75
C LEU A 165 18.26 20.98 11.29
N GLU A 166 18.71 19.78 11.66
CA GLU A 166 20.05 19.54 12.18
C GLU A 166 21.15 19.74 11.12
N ALA A 167 20.89 19.41 9.86
CA ALA A 167 21.83 19.65 8.77
C ALA A 167 22.02 21.15 8.52
N VAL A 168 20.94 21.93 8.47
CA VAL A 168 21.03 23.39 8.31
C VAL A 168 21.75 24.03 9.50
N ARG A 169 21.45 23.60 10.73
CA ARG A 169 22.11 24.10 11.95
C ARG A 169 23.61 23.77 11.97
N ALA A 170 23.97 22.54 11.64
CA ALA A 170 25.36 22.10 11.70
C ALA A 170 26.24 22.81 10.67
N ILE A 171 25.73 22.99 9.47
CA ILE A 171 26.48 23.64 8.38
C ILE A 171 26.65 25.14 8.66
N ALA A 172 25.74 25.73 9.43
CA ALA A 172 25.85 27.11 9.89
C ALA A 172 26.76 27.31 11.12
N GLY A 173 27.13 26.26 11.86
CA GLY A 173 27.72 26.43 13.21
C GLY A 173 28.70 25.39 13.74
N VAL A 174 29.02 24.32 13.00
CA VAL A 174 29.99 23.29 13.44
C VAL A 174 31.38 23.63 12.91
N ASP A 175 32.40 23.61 13.77
CA ASP A 175 33.79 23.85 13.36
C ASP A 175 34.49 22.57 12.84
N ASP A 176 33.87 21.40 12.99
CA ASP A 176 34.41 20.09 12.58
C ASP A 176 33.98 19.70 11.14
N PRO A 177 34.90 19.67 10.16
CA PRO A 177 34.59 19.29 8.79
C PRO A 177 34.12 17.84 8.61
N GLU A 178 34.56 16.91 9.46
CA GLU A 178 34.18 15.49 9.36
C GLU A 178 32.71 15.30 9.75
N GLU A 179 32.29 15.92 10.85
CA GLU A 179 30.90 15.91 11.30
C GLU A 179 29.97 16.59 10.28
N GLN A 180 30.37 17.73 9.72
CA GLN A 180 29.63 18.39 8.63
C GLN A 180 29.45 17.46 7.43
N GLN A 181 30.50 16.72 7.05
CA GLN A 181 30.45 15.81 5.93
C GLN A 181 29.51 14.62 6.18
N SER A 182 29.50 14.05 7.39
CA SER A 182 28.60 12.97 7.78
C SER A 182 27.13 13.41 7.78
N ARG A 183 26.84 14.59 8.34
CA ARG A 183 25.48 15.17 8.33
C ARG A 183 25.01 15.48 6.91
N TRP A 184 25.90 15.97 6.04
CA TRP A 184 25.60 16.17 4.62
C TRP A 184 25.23 14.86 3.90
N ARG A 185 25.99 13.78 4.12
CA ARG A 185 25.68 12.46 3.53
C ARG A 185 24.34 11.92 4.03
N LEU A 186 24.02 12.12 5.32
CA LEU A 186 22.74 11.71 5.89
C LEU A 186 21.57 12.48 5.29
N LEU A 187 21.68 13.80 5.16
CA LEU A 187 20.65 14.61 4.51
C LEU A 187 20.37 14.14 3.07
N LEU A 188 21.42 13.79 2.32
CA LEU A 188 21.27 13.25 0.97
C LEU A 188 20.60 11.87 0.94
N ALA A 189 20.93 10.97 1.87
CA ALA A 189 20.29 9.67 1.97
C ALA A 189 18.78 9.81 2.29
N VAL A 190 18.45 10.72 3.22
CA VAL A 190 17.07 11.00 3.63
C VAL A 190 16.27 11.63 2.49
N ALA A 191 16.82 12.63 1.80
CA ALA A 191 16.18 13.26 0.65
C ALA A 191 15.79 12.27 -0.47
N ARG A 192 16.43 11.11 -0.51
CA ARG A 192 16.17 10.06 -1.50
C ARG A 192 15.18 9.01 -1.02
N ILE A 193 15.24 8.63 0.26
CA ILE A 193 14.39 7.59 0.85
C ILE A 193 13.00 8.13 1.19
N VAL A 194 12.90 9.40 1.57
CA VAL A 194 11.62 10.05 1.85
C VAL A 194 10.82 10.13 0.53
N PRO A 195 9.58 9.62 0.50
CA PRO A 195 8.74 9.71 -0.69
C PRO A 195 8.28 11.15 -0.95
N TYR A 196 7.88 11.45 -2.19
CA TYR A 196 7.14 12.67 -2.48
C TYR A 196 5.71 12.58 -1.93
N PRO A 197 5.12 13.66 -1.38
CA PRO A 197 5.61 15.05 -1.34
C PRO A 197 6.58 15.38 -0.19
N ASP A 198 6.79 14.48 0.76
CA ASP A 198 7.51 14.77 2.01
C ASP A 198 9.01 14.99 1.78
N ALA A 199 9.55 14.44 0.68
CA ALA A 199 10.90 14.69 0.20
C ALA A 199 11.20 16.18 -0.05
N ARG A 200 10.18 17.04 -0.19
CA ARG A 200 10.36 18.49 -0.42
C ARG A 200 11.16 19.17 0.68
N ILE A 201 10.98 18.78 1.94
CA ILE A 201 11.71 19.35 3.08
C ILE A 201 13.21 19.04 2.97
N PRO A 202 13.64 17.77 2.91
CA PRO A 202 15.05 17.44 2.80
C PRO A 202 15.65 17.86 1.45
N ILE A 203 14.90 17.84 0.34
CA ILE A 203 15.37 18.37 -0.96
C ILE A 203 15.63 19.89 -0.85
N GLY A 204 14.71 20.65 -0.25
CA GLY A 204 14.90 22.09 -0.01
C GLY A 204 16.12 22.37 0.85
N ALA A 205 16.33 21.59 1.92
CA ALA A 205 17.52 21.69 2.75
C ALA A 205 18.81 21.36 1.97
N VAL A 206 18.78 20.37 1.07
CA VAL A 206 19.91 20.06 0.17
C VAL A 206 20.24 21.25 -0.73
N GLU A 207 19.22 21.91 -1.30
CA GLU A 207 19.39 23.09 -2.13
C GLU A 207 19.95 24.29 -1.34
N ASP A 208 19.43 24.54 -0.15
CA ASP A 208 19.90 25.62 0.74
C ASP A 208 21.37 25.43 1.12
N VAL A 209 21.77 24.20 1.46
CA VAL A 209 23.16 23.85 1.76
C VAL A 209 24.06 24.02 0.54
N ARG A 210 23.64 23.58 -0.65
CA ARG A 210 24.41 23.74 -1.90
C ARG A 210 24.61 25.21 -2.27
N ASN A 211 23.64 26.06 -1.94
CA ASN A 211 23.70 27.49 -2.19
C ASN A 211 24.52 28.26 -1.13
N SER A 212 24.99 27.58 -0.08
CA SER A 212 25.86 28.16 0.94
C SER A 212 27.31 28.32 0.44
N VAL A 213 28.16 28.97 1.25
CA VAL A 213 29.58 29.19 0.90
C VAL A 213 30.42 27.90 1.05
N VAL A 214 29.88 26.87 1.71
CA VAL A 214 30.58 25.62 1.99
C VAL A 214 30.49 24.68 0.79
N GLN A 215 31.63 24.26 0.25
CA GLN A 215 31.68 23.27 -0.82
C GLN A 215 31.65 21.86 -0.22
N PHE A 216 30.55 21.14 -0.47
CA PHE A 216 30.47 19.72 -0.17
C PHE A 216 30.83 18.89 -1.42
N PRO A 217 31.42 17.69 -1.26
CA PRO A 217 31.67 16.77 -2.35
C PRO A 217 30.38 16.46 -3.11
N ASP A 218 30.50 16.36 -4.43
CA ASP A 218 29.40 15.91 -5.26
C ASP A 218 29.05 14.47 -4.89
N ALA A 219 27.82 14.25 -4.47
CA ALA A 219 27.34 12.95 -4.00
C ALA A 219 26.89 12.07 -5.17
N SER A 220 27.71 12.01 -6.23
CA SER A 220 27.41 11.32 -7.47
C SER A 220 27.31 9.78 -7.36
N MET A 221 27.40 9.22 -6.14
CA MET A 221 27.08 7.82 -5.89
C MET A 221 25.58 7.63 -5.69
N VAL A 222 24.83 7.83 -6.78
CA VAL A 222 23.40 7.54 -6.82
C VAL A 222 23.20 6.05 -7.08
N THR A 223 22.36 5.41 -6.27
CA THR A 223 21.91 4.03 -6.47
C THR A 223 20.96 4.04 -7.67
N THR A 224 21.50 3.82 -8.87
CA THR A 224 20.75 3.82 -10.14
C THR A 224 20.68 2.42 -10.72
N PRO A 225 19.62 2.10 -11.48
CA PRO A 225 19.62 0.92 -12.32
C PRO A 225 20.84 0.91 -13.26
N THR A 226 21.42 -0.26 -13.45
CA THR A 226 22.68 -0.46 -14.21
C THR A 226 22.49 -1.29 -15.47
N GLY A 227 21.31 -1.85 -15.65
CA GLY A 227 20.95 -2.75 -16.72
C GLY A 227 19.47 -3.12 -16.61
N PRO A 228 18.95 -3.83 -17.62
CA PRO A 228 17.51 -4.00 -17.81
C PRO A 228 16.87 -4.74 -16.64
N ALA A 229 15.73 -4.23 -16.19
CA ALA A 229 14.84 -4.96 -15.31
C ALA A 229 14.24 -6.18 -16.01
N LEU A 230 14.09 -7.24 -15.23
CA LEU A 230 13.46 -8.49 -15.60
C LEU A 230 12.21 -8.67 -14.76
N TRP A 231 11.23 -9.37 -15.29
CA TRP A 231 10.05 -9.75 -14.53
C TRP A 231 9.67 -11.20 -14.77
N CYS A 232 8.81 -11.71 -13.90
CA CYS A 232 8.14 -13.00 -14.04
C CYS A 232 6.74 -12.90 -13.44
N ARG A 233 5.90 -13.87 -13.80
CA ARG A 233 4.53 -14.02 -13.32
C ARG A 233 4.30 -15.44 -12.84
N ASP A 234 3.44 -15.60 -11.84
CA ASP A 234 2.94 -16.90 -11.45
C ASP A 234 1.97 -17.48 -12.50
N VAL A 235 1.67 -18.76 -12.38
CA VAL A 235 0.79 -19.48 -13.31
C VAL A 235 -0.63 -18.91 -13.35
N PHE A 236 -1.05 -18.21 -12.30
CA PHE A 236 -2.37 -17.61 -12.16
C PHE A 236 -2.45 -16.18 -12.75
N GLY A 237 -1.30 -15.54 -12.98
CA GLY A 237 -1.19 -14.17 -13.48
C GLY A 237 -1.46 -13.09 -12.43
N THR A 238 -1.53 -13.45 -11.14
CA THR A 238 -1.86 -12.53 -10.04
C THR A 238 -0.66 -12.12 -9.20
N ARG A 239 0.48 -12.81 -9.34
CA ARG A 239 1.68 -12.58 -8.54
C ARG A 239 2.87 -12.33 -9.44
N PHE A 240 3.62 -11.27 -9.15
CA PHE A 240 4.71 -10.81 -9.99
C PHE A 240 6.02 -10.77 -9.21
N GLY A 241 7.12 -11.11 -9.89
CA GLY A 241 8.46 -10.84 -9.39
C GLY A 241 9.15 -9.91 -10.35
N ILE A 242 9.43 -8.67 -9.96
CA ILE A 242 10.22 -7.71 -10.75
C ILE A 242 11.61 -7.64 -10.13
N THR A 243 12.67 -7.68 -10.93
CA THR A 243 14.04 -7.54 -10.44
C THR A 243 14.90 -6.67 -11.34
N ALA A 244 15.73 -5.83 -10.74
CA ALA A 244 16.62 -4.91 -11.46
C ALA A 244 18.00 -4.84 -10.80
N PRO A 245 19.09 -4.71 -11.58
CA PRO A 245 20.43 -4.52 -11.04
C PRO A 245 20.66 -3.06 -10.67
N PHE A 246 21.14 -2.80 -9.46
CA PHE A 246 21.50 -1.48 -8.96
C PHE A 246 22.99 -1.41 -8.62
N THR A 247 23.57 -0.23 -8.81
CA THR A 247 24.95 0.05 -8.41
C THR A 247 25.17 -0.30 -6.93
N ALA A 248 26.26 -1.02 -6.66
CA ALA A 248 26.74 -1.23 -5.30
C ALA A 248 27.90 -0.26 -5.01
N PRO A 249 27.99 0.33 -3.80
CA PRO A 249 29.10 1.20 -3.42
C PRO A 249 30.48 0.57 -3.62
N GLU A 250 30.60 -0.73 -3.35
CA GLU A 250 31.86 -1.47 -3.42
C GLU A 250 31.59 -2.90 -3.90
N GLY A 251 31.68 -3.13 -5.21
CA GLY A 251 31.57 -4.48 -5.78
C GLY A 251 30.65 -4.58 -6.99
N PRO A 252 30.24 -5.80 -7.36
CA PRO A 252 29.31 -6.00 -8.46
C PRO A 252 27.92 -5.45 -8.12
N ASP A 253 27.13 -5.17 -9.15
CA ASP A 253 25.74 -4.73 -8.99
C ASP A 253 24.92 -5.73 -8.16
N ARG A 254 24.00 -5.19 -7.35
CA ARG A 254 23.07 -5.97 -6.55
C ARG A 254 21.73 -6.01 -7.27
N TRP A 255 21.10 -7.18 -7.32
CA TRP A 255 19.78 -7.35 -7.90
C TRP A 255 18.73 -7.13 -6.83
N TYR A 256 17.92 -6.09 -6.96
CA TYR A 256 16.78 -5.89 -6.08
C TYR A 256 15.56 -6.65 -6.62
N LEU A 257 14.78 -7.28 -5.75
CA LEU A 257 13.52 -7.94 -6.07
C LEU A 257 12.35 -7.17 -5.44
N TRP A 258 11.28 -6.99 -6.21
CA TRP A 258 9.94 -6.73 -5.70
C TRP A 258 9.08 -7.96 -5.97
N ASP A 259 8.63 -8.62 -4.91
CA ASP A 259 7.55 -9.61 -4.94
C ASP A 259 6.23 -8.89 -4.71
N ILE A 260 5.36 -8.95 -5.71
CA ILE A 260 4.16 -8.10 -5.81
C ILE A 260 2.92 -8.99 -5.92
N ASP A 261 2.02 -8.85 -4.96
CA ASP A 261 0.69 -9.44 -4.96
C ASP A 261 -0.33 -8.51 -5.58
N ALA A 262 -0.98 -8.95 -6.65
CA ALA A 262 -2.07 -8.23 -7.30
C ALA A 262 -3.37 -9.05 -7.27
N CYS A 263 -3.56 -9.89 -6.24
CA CYS A 263 -4.80 -10.63 -6.02
C CYS A 263 -5.96 -9.73 -5.57
N SER A 264 -5.68 -8.54 -5.06
CA SER A 264 -6.63 -7.57 -4.54
C SER A 264 -7.01 -6.48 -5.55
N GLY A 265 -7.81 -5.51 -5.10
CA GLY A 265 -8.09 -4.24 -5.79
C GLY A 265 -6.86 -3.32 -5.93
N GLU A 266 -5.73 -3.66 -5.32
CA GLU A 266 -4.45 -2.94 -5.40
C GLU A 266 -3.29 -3.95 -5.51
N ALA A 267 -2.12 -3.49 -5.94
CA ALA A 267 -0.88 -4.26 -5.94
C ALA A 267 -0.04 -3.96 -4.70
N TYR A 268 0.27 -4.98 -3.91
CA TYR A 268 1.06 -4.88 -2.69
C TYR A 268 2.43 -5.50 -2.85
N THR A 269 3.47 -4.80 -2.40
CA THR A 269 4.80 -5.41 -2.25
C THR A 269 4.84 -6.19 -0.93
N VAL A 270 4.70 -7.50 -1.04
CA VAL A 270 4.66 -8.44 0.09
C VAL A 270 6.03 -9.02 0.46
N GLY A 271 7.02 -8.79 -0.40
CA GLY A 271 8.41 -9.17 -0.18
C GLY A 271 9.32 -8.34 -1.06
N ALA A 272 10.48 -7.95 -0.53
CA ALA A 272 11.49 -7.25 -1.31
C ALA A 272 12.89 -7.47 -0.72
N GLY A 273 13.92 -7.17 -1.49
CA GLY A 273 15.29 -7.22 -0.98
C GLY A 273 16.36 -7.33 -2.05
N TYR A 274 17.62 -7.18 -1.63
CA TYR A 274 18.78 -7.36 -2.49
C TYR A 274 19.24 -8.81 -2.55
N PHE A 275 19.67 -9.21 -3.74
CA PHE A 275 20.24 -10.51 -4.06
C PHE A 275 21.53 -10.32 -4.87
N PRO A 276 22.50 -11.26 -4.75
CA PRO A 276 23.73 -11.17 -5.54
C PRO A 276 23.52 -11.33 -7.05
N THR A 277 22.45 -12.02 -7.47
CA THR A 277 22.15 -12.28 -8.89
C THR A 277 20.64 -12.30 -9.15
N SER A 278 20.23 -12.06 -10.39
CA SER A 278 18.84 -12.21 -10.84
C SER A 278 18.32 -13.63 -10.62
N ALA A 279 19.16 -14.65 -10.81
CA ALA A 279 18.79 -16.05 -10.58
C ALA A 279 18.47 -16.35 -9.11
N GLN A 280 19.19 -15.72 -8.17
CA GLN A 280 18.91 -15.85 -6.74
C GLN A 280 17.66 -15.06 -6.34
N ALA A 281 17.46 -13.86 -6.87
CA ALA A 281 16.22 -13.10 -6.71
C ALA A 281 15.01 -13.92 -7.19
N PHE A 282 15.11 -14.51 -8.38
CA PHE A 282 14.07 -15.38 -8.92
C PHE A 282 13.84 -16.62 -8.06
N SER A 283 14.90 -17.28 -7.57
CA SER A 283 14.77 -18.44 -6.69
C SER A 283 14.03 -18.09 -5.39
N ALA A 284 14.33 -16.93 -4.80
CA ALA A 284 13.64 -16.44 -3.61
C ALA A 284 12.16 -16.14 -3.88
N TRP A 285 11.86 -15.53 -5.03
CA TRP A 285 10.46 -15.33 -5.47
C TRP A 285 9.72 -16.67 -5.66
N GLN A 286 10.36 -17.66 -6.29
CA GLN A 286 9.76 -18.99 -6.47
C GLN A 286 9.49 -19.70 -5.14
N GLU A 287 10.39 -19.55 -4.17
CA GLU A 287 10.22 -20.07 -2.81
C GLU A 287 9.03 -19.40 -2.11
N ALA A 288 8.94 -18.06 -2.18
CA ALA A 288 7.87 -17.29 -1.55
C ALA A 288 6.48 -17.59 -2.14
N VAL A 289 6.38 -17.69 -3.47
CA VAL A 289 5.12 -17.96 -4.20
C VAL A 289 4.72 -19.44 -4.14
N GLY A 290 5.70 -20.32 -3.94
CA GLY A 290 5.50 -21.76 -3.84
C GLY A 290 5.52 -22.47 -5.19
N PRO A 291 5.88 -23.78 -5.20
CA PRO A 291 6.27 -24.51 -6.42
C PRO A 291 5.17 -24.63 -7.47
N ASP A 292 3.92 -24.76 -7.04
CA ASP A 292 2.78 -24.87 -7.95
C ASP A 292 2.49 -23.55 -8.67
N ALA A 293 2.52 -22.44 -7.93
CA ALA A 293 2.22 -21.12 -8.48
C ALA A 293 3.40 -20.62 -9.32
N ALA A 294 4.62 -20.89 -8.88
CA ALA A 294 5.84 -20.64 -9.66
C ALA A 294 6.02 -21.59 -10.86
N ALA A 295 5.14 -22.58 -11.06
CA ALA A 295 5.28 -23.52 -12.16
C ALA A 295 5.29 -22.79 -13.51
N ARG A 296 6.29 -23.09 -14.36
CA ARG A 296 6.50 -22.48 -15.69
C ARG A 296 6.90 -21.00 -15.70
N SER A 297 7.05 -20.38 -14.53
CA SER A 297 7.66 -19.05 -14.43
C SER A 297 9.10 -19.08 -14.93
N HIS A 298 9.52 -17.98 -15.53
CA HIS A 298 10.91 -17.70 -15.87
C HIS A 298 11.10 -16.18 -15.89
N LEU A 299 12.31 -15.71 -15.60
CA LEU A 299 12.64 -14.31 -15.78
C LEU A 299 12.71 -13.98 -17.28
N GLU A 300 12.05 -12.90 -17.65
CA GLU A 300 12.08 -12.33 -19.00
C GLU A 300 12.23 -10.80 -18.92
N PRO A 301 12.70 -10.12 -19.97
CA PRO A 301 12.64 -8.66 -20.02
C PRO A 301 11.20 -8.17 -19.85
N ILE A 302 11.02 -7.01 -19.22
CA ILE A 302 9.69 -6.40 -19.06
C ILE A 302 9.07 -6.18 -20.45
N SER A 303 8.01 -6.91 -20.75
CA SER A 303 7.30 -6.82 -22.03
C SER A 303 6.14 -5.82 -22.01
N ASP A 304 5.73 -5.37 -20.82
CA ASP A 304 4.62 -4.44 -20.59
C ASP A 304 5.05 -3.43 -19.52
N ALA A 305 5.63 -2.31 -19.96
CA ALA A 305 6.16 -1.28 -19.07
C ALA A 305 5.05 -0.53 -18.33
N ASP A 306 3.86 -0.40 -18.93
CA ASP A 306 2.71 0.27 -18.31
C ASP A 306 2.17 -0.56 -17.14
N LEU A 307 2.05 -1.89 -17.32
CA LEU A 307 1.68 -2.78 -16.22
C LEU A 307 2.75 -2.75 -15.12
N ALA A 308 4.04 -2.83 -15.48
CA ALA A 308 5.13 -2.75 -14.51
C ALA A 308 5.12 -1.44 -13.70
N ASP A 309 4.87 -0.29 -14.35
CA ASP A 309 4.78 1.03 -13.70
C ASP A 309 3.65 1.08 -12.67
N ARG A 310 2.50 0.46 -12.99
CA ARG A 310 1.30 0.40 -12.13
C ARG A 310 1.46 -0.52 -10.92
N ILE A 311 2.08 -1.69 -11.10
CA ILE A 311 2.18 -2.69 -10.03
C ILE A 311 3.36 -2.48 -9.08
N LEU A 312 4.38 -1.73 -9.50
CA LEU A 312 5.46 -1.34 -8.62
C LEU A 312 4.91 -0.44 -7.49
N PRO A 313 5.55 -0.39 -6.30
CA PRO A 313 5.07 0.44 -5.20
C PRO A 313 5.14 1.94 -5.55
N LEU A 314 4.00 2.65 -5.54
CA LEU A 314 3.88 4.11 -5.81
C LEU A 314 3.98 4.93 -4.51
N ALA A 315 3.06 4.73 -3.56
CA ALA A 315 3.05 5.34 -2.23
C ALA A 315 2.01 4.67 -1.30
N GLY A 316 2.35 4.41 -0.02
CA GLY A 316 1.48 3.79 1.01
C GLY A 316 0.95 2.39 0.64
N GLU A 317 0.46 1.50 1.49
CA GLU A 317 0.69 1.18 2.88
C GLU A 317 1.32 -0.24 2.91
N LEU A 318 2.26 -0.47 3.83
CA LEU A 318 2.76 -1.81 4.16
C LEU A 318 2.38 -1.96 5.63
N ASP A 319 1.09 -2.12 5.86
CA ASP A 319 0.52 -2.34 7.19
C ASP A 319 -0.48 -3.50 7.10
N LEU A 320 0.09 -4.68 6.87
CA LEU A 320 -0.60 -5.96 6.96
C LEU A 320 -0.70 -6.43 8.42
N GLY A 321 0.07 -5.81 9.31
CA GLY A 321 0.15 -6.14 10.73
C GLY A 321 1.07 -7.34 10.98
N GLY A 322 2.04 -7.15 11.89
CA GLY A 322 2.98 -8.21 12.28
C GLY A 322 4.21 -8.31 11.38
N GLU A 323 4.56 -7.24 10.69
CA GLU A 323 5.76 -7.12 9.89
C GLU A 323 7.02 -7.36 10.74
N SER A 324 7.98 -8.04 10.13
CA SER A 324 9.33 -8.19 10.66
C SER A 324 10.16 -6.91 10.49
N GLU A 325 11.24 -6.80 11.28
CA GLU A 325 12.27 -5.76 11.12
C GLU A 325 12.75 -5.65 9.66
N SER A 326 12.96 -6.80 8.98
CA SER A 326 13.35 -6.83 7.57
C SER A 326 12.28 -6.26 6.65
N GLN A 327 11.00 -6.55 6.87
CA GLN A 327 9.92 -6.01 6.04
C GLN A 327 9.80 -4.49 6.21
N TYR A 328 9.89 -4.00 7.45
CA TYR A 328 9.91 -2.55 7.67
C TYR A 328 11.15 -1.87 7.09
N ALA A 329 12.30 -2.54 7.09
CA ALA A 329 13.50 -2.00 6.43
C ALA A 329 13.29 -1.84 4.92
N GLU A 330 12.53 -2.72 4.28
CA GLU A 330 12.24 -2.60 2.85
C GLU A 330 11.15 -1.57 2.54
N PHE A 331 10.32 -1.15 3.50
CA PHE A 331 9.18 -0.23 3.30
C PHE A 331 9.55 1.00 2.46
N HIS A 332 10.60 1.73 2.86
CA HIS A 332 11.03 2.92 2.13
C HIS A 332 11.98 2.59 0.99
N ARG A 333 12.81 1.55 1.16
CA ARG A 333 13.80 1.15 0.15
C ARG A 333 13.12 0.71 -1.15
N CYS A 334 12.10 -0.14 -1.06
CA CYS A 334 11.41 -0.70 -2.22
C CYS A 334 10.75 0.41 -3.05
N ARG A 335 10.16 1.43 -2.39
CA ARG A 335 9.53 2.60 -3.01
C ARG A 335 10.55 3.46 -3.74
N ARG A 336 11.64 3.81 -3.05
CA ARG A 336 12.76 4.59 -3.60
C ARG A 336 13.37 3.92 -4.82
N LEU A 337 13.64 2.62 -4.74
CA LEU A 337 14.20 1.85 -5.85
C LEU A 337 13.20 1.72 -7.01
N ALA A 338 11.90 1.55 -6.71
CA ALA A 338 10.86 1.48 -7.74
C ALA A 338 10.73 2.82 -8.46
N HIS A 339 10.82 3.94 -7.74
CA HIS A 339 10.85 5.27 -8.33
C HIS A 339 12.01 5.43 -9.32
N GLU A 340 13.24 5.05 -8.97
CA GLU A 340 14.36 5.12 -9.92
C GLU A 340 14.15 4.23 -11.14
N LEU A 341 13.61 3.01 -10.93
CA LEU A 341 13.33 2.10 -12.04
C LEU A 341 12.31 2.72 -13.01
N ARG A 342 11.28 3.39 -12.49
CA ARG A 342 10.30 4.10 -13.31
C ARG A 342 10.93 5.23 -14.12
N VAL A 343 11.72 6.07 -13.45
CA VAL A 343 12.35 7.24 -14.07
C VAL A 343 13.37 6.83 -15.14
N SER A 344 14.14 5.78 -14.89
CA SER A 344 15.24 5.37 -15.77
C SER A 344 14.82 4.42 -16.90
N GLU A 345 13.92 3.47 -16.65
CA GLU A 345 13.63 2.39 -17.60
C GLU A 345 12.18 2.38 -18.10
N LEU A 346 11.19 2.61 -17.24
CA LEU A 346 9.78 2.36 -17.61
C LEU A 346 9.12 3.54 -18.32
N ARG A 347 9.38 4.77 -17.88
CA ARG A 347 8.74 5.97 -18.45
C ARG A 347 9.52 6.54 -19.64
N GLY A 348 10.79 6.14 -19.82
CA GLY A 348 11.68 6.76 -20.81
C GLY A 348 11.86 8.26 -20.58
N ASP A 349 12.64 8.91 -21.44
CA ASP A 349 12.95 10.35 -21.39
C ASP A 349 11.75 11.24 -21.76
N THR A 350 10.53 10.87 -21.34
CA THR A 350 9.33 11.68 -21.53
C THR A 350 9.25 12.74 -20.44
N THR A 351 10.04 13.80 -20.62
CA THR A 351 9.64 15.16 -20.21
C THR A 351 8.42 15.66 -21.00
N GLY A 352 7.89 14.83 -21.90
CA GLY A 352 6.61 15.04 -22.54
C GLY A 352 5.50 14.97 -21.51
N THR A 353 4.77 16.07 -21.41
CA THR A 353 3.41 16.19 -20.89
C THR A 353 2.50 15.13 -21.50
N GLY A 354 2.67 13.86 -21.10
CA GLY A 354 1.66 12.84 -21.29
C GLY A 354 0.38 13.34 -20.61
N PRO A 355 -0.80 13.08 -21.19
CA PRO A 355 -2.04 13.44 -20.52
C PRO A 355 -2.00 12.86 -19.12
N ALA A 356 -2.35 13.68 -18.12
CA ALA A 356 -2.56 13.21 -16.75
C ALA A 356 -3.40 11.92 -16.81
N PRO A 357 -3.14 10.92 -15.95
CA PRO A 357 -3.97 9.73 -15.89
C PRO A 357 -5.40 10.22 -15.86
N GLN A 358 -6.15 9.92 -16.93
CA GLN A 358 -7.54 10.30 -16.98
C GLN A 358 -8.16 9.59 -15.80
N GLY A 359 -8.70 10.37 -14.84
CA GLY A 359 -9.38 9.82 -13.67
C GLY A 359 -10.38 8.78 -14.14
N PRO A 360 -10.69 7.77 -13.31
CA PRO A 360 -11.24 6.48 -13.74
C PRO A 360 -12.32 6.72 -14.80
N GLU A 361 -11.95 6.58 -16.07
CA GLU A 361 -12.94 6.22 -17.06
C GLU A 361 -13.43 4.89 -16.50
N THR A 362 -14.68 4.84 -16.07
CA THR A 362 -15.37 3.60 -15.75
C THR A 362 -15.21 2.74 -16.99
N VAL A 363 -14.15 1.93 -16.99
CA VAL A 363 -13.92 0.93 -17.99
C VAL A 363 -15.09 0.01 -17.74
N ASN A 364 -16.14 0.16 -18.54
CA ASN A 364 -17.14 -0.87 -18.74
C ASN A 364 -16.37 -2.06 -19.32
N ASP A 365 -15.60 -2.74 -18.47
CA ASP A 365 -14.73 -3.81 -18.88
C ASP A 365 -15.69 -4.94 -19.28
N PRO A 366 -15.74 -5.30 -20.58
CA PRO A 366 -16.77 -6.19 -21.10
C PRO A 366 -16.72 -7.60 -20.50
N TRP A 367 -15.70 -7.91 -19.69
CA TRP A 367 -15.51 -9.22 -19.09
C TRP A 367 -16.73 -9.69 -18.29
N ILE A 368 -17.43 -8.82 -17.56
CA ILE A 368 -18.57 -9.25 -16.74
C ILE A 368 -19.75 -9.67 -17.63
N ALA A 369 -19.96 -8.97 -18.74
CA ALA A 369 -20.92 -9.36 -19.76
C ALA A 369 -20.50 -10.65 -20.49
N GLU A 370 -19.21 -10.85 -20.75
CA GLU A 370 -18.68 -12.12 -21.28
C GLU A 370 -18.93 -13.29 -20.32
N PHE A 371 -18.71 -13.07 -19.02
CA PHE A 371 -18.97 -14.05 -17.98
C PHE A 371 -20.47 -14.37 -17.85
N ALA A 372 -21.34 -13.36 -17.79
CA ALA A 372 -22.78 -13.53 -17.75
C ALA A 372 -23.30 -14.34 -18.96
N ASN A 373 -22.80 -14.03 -20.16
CA ASN A 373 -23.11 -14.78 -21.39
C ASN A 373 -22.60 -16.23 -21.33
N TRP A 374 -21.38 -16.44 -20.83
CA TRP A 374 -20.84 -17.79 -20.62
C TRP A 374 -21.72 -18.58 -19.64
N ARG A 375 -22.12 -17.98 -18.52
CA ARG A 375 -22.95 -18.64 -17.51
C ARG A 375 -24.33 -18.97 -18.05
N ALA A 376 -24.99 -18.04 -18.75
CA ALA A 376 -26.30 -18.28 -19.38
C ALA A 376 -26.27 -19.48 -20.35
N LYS A 377 -25.15 -19.69 -21.05
CA LYS A 377 -24.94 -20.85 -21.94
C LYS A 377 -24.70 -22.16 -21.18
N HIS A 378 -23.99 -22.13 -20.05
CA HIS A 378 -23.59 -23.33 -19.30
C HIS A 378 -24.55 -23.70 -18.16
N ARG A 379 -25.45 -22.79 -17.77
CA ARG A 379 -26.47 -22.93 -16.73
C ARG A 379 -27.84 -22.43 -17.23
N PRO A 380 -28.37 -22.99 -18.33
CA PRO A 380 -29.61 -22.49 -18.94
C PRO A 380 -30.79 -22.59 -17.96
N GLY A 381 -31.48 -21.46 -17.74
CA GLY A 381 -32.65 -21.38 -16.87
C GLY A 381 -32.33 -21.21 -15.37
N GLN A 382 -31.05 -21.15 -14.99
CA GLN A 382 -30.65 -20.93 -13.60
C GLN A 382 -30.41 -19.43 -13.35
N LYS A 383 -31.35 -18.79 -12.64
CA LYS A 383 -31.19 -17.40 -12.19
C LYS A 383 -30.01 -17.26 -11.22
N VAL A 384 -29.45 -16.06 -11.15
CA VAL A 384 -28.45 -15.72 -10.13
C VAL A 384 -29.16 -15.45 -8.81
N VAL A 385 -30.16 -14.59 -8.84
CA VAL A 385 -30.98 -14.27 -7.68
C VAL A 385 -32.10 -15.31 -7.53
N PRO A 386 -32.22 -15.98 -6.37
CA PRO A 386 -33.32 -16.91 -6.09
C PRO A 386 -34.68 -16.22 -6.15
N ASP A 387 -35.73 -16.95 -6.58
CA ASP A 387 -37.10 -16.41 -6.65
C ASP A 387 -37.67 -16.02 -5.27
N ASP A 388 -37.11 -16.61 -4.20
CA ASP A 388 -37.47 -16.39 -2.79
C ASP A 388 -36.52 -15.42 -2.07
N PHE A 389 -35.64 -14.70 -2.79
CA PHE A 389 -34.76 -13.71 -2.20
C PHE A 389 -35.58 -12.62 -1.46
N PRO A 390 -35.25 -12.28 -0.20
CA PRO A 390 -36.06 -11.35 0.59
C PRO A 390 -36.15 -9.98 -0.07
N SER A 391 -37.38 -9.50 -0.26
CA SER A 391 -37.65 -8.24 -0.97
C SER A 391 -38.03 -7.12 -0.01
N ASP A 392 -37.28 -6.96 1.08
CA ASP A 392 -37.46 -5.84 2.01
C ASP A 392 -36.89 -4.54 1.38
N GLY A 393 -37.32 -4.21 0.15
CA GLY A 393 -36.76 -3.13 -0.67
C GLY A 393 -37.03 -3.29 -2.17
N GLU A 394 -36.24 -2.61 -2.99
CA GLU A 394 -36.19 -2.89 -4.43
C GLU A 394 -35.56 -4.28 -4.63
N PRO A 395 -36.17 -5.17 -5.44
CA PRO A 395 -35.67 -6.51 -5.63
C PRO A 395 -34.31 -6.49 -6.31
N LEU A 396 -33.34 -7.21 -5.72
CA LEU A 396 -32.03 -7.44 -6.32
C LEU A 396 -32.21 -8.15 -7.67
N THR A 397 -31.64 -7.59 -8.73
CA THR A 397 -31.71 -8.17 -10.07
C THR A 397 -30.41 -8.91 -10.42
N ASP A 398 -30.47 -9.87 -11.35
CA ASP A 398 -29.26 -10.58 -11.83
C ASP A 398 -28.20 -9.58 -12.32
N ASP A 399 -28.59 -8.51 -13.01
CA ASP A 399 -27.68 -7.46 -13.52
C ASP A 399 -26.96 -6.76 -12.36
N GLN A 400 -27.68 -6.40 -11.29
CA GLN A 400 -27.08 -5.81 -10.09
C GLN A 400 -26.07 -6.75 -9.43
N VAL A 401 -26.37 -8.06 -9.33
CA VAL A 401 -25.40 -9.01 -8.77
C VAL A 401 -24.13 -9.09 -9.60
N TYR A 402 -24.24 -9.06 -10.94
CA TYR A 402 -23.06 -9.04 -11.81
C TYR A 402 -22.26 -7.74 -11.66
N ASP A 403 -22.92 -6.60 -11.56
CA ASP A 403 -22.25 -5.31 -11.36
C ASP A 403 -21.50 -5.26 -10.01
N GLU A 404 -22.12 -5.75 -8.93
CA GLU A 404 -21.49 -5.86 -7.61
C GLU A 404 -20.32 -6.85 -7.63
N LEU A 405 -20.46 -8.01 -8.28
CA LEU A 405 -19.36 -8.95 -8.47
C LEU A 405 -18.20 -8.30 -9.24
N ALA A 406 -18.50 -7.51 -10.28
CA ALA A 406 -17.48 -6.83 -11.06
C ALA A 406 -16.72 -5.79 -10.23
N PHE A 407 -17.45 -5.01 -9.43
CA PHE A 407 -16.90 -4.01 -8.51
C PHE A 407 -15.94 -4.63 -7.49
N ILE A 408 -16.31 -5.76 -6.86
CA ILE A 408 -15.43 -6.41 -5.87
C ILE A 408 -14.27 -7.15 -6.54
N TRP A 409 -14.46 -7.66 -7.76
CA TRP A 409 -13.44 -8.46 -8.44
C TRP A 409 -12.32 -7.62 -9.05
N ILE A 410 -12.60 -6.44 -9.58
CA ILE A 410 -11.62 -5.64 -10.34
C ILE A 410 -10.90 -4.61 -9.46
N SER A 411 -9.62 -4.42 -9.77
CA SER A 411 -8.89 -3.18 -9.49
C SER A 411 -9.02 -2.25 -10.70
N ASP A 412 -9.66 -1.08 -10.55
CA ASP A 412 -9.65 -0.07 -11.61
C ASP A 412 -8.21 0.41 -11.93
N GLU A 413 -7.26 0.14 -11.03
CA GLU A 413 -5.89 0.62 -11.10
C GLU A 413 -4.99 -0.24 -12.00
N ILE A 414 -5.29 -1.53 -12.14
CA ILE A 414 -4.44 -2.50 -12.85
C ILE A 414 -5.22 -3.22 -13.96
N PRO A 415 -5.34 -2.59 -15.15
CA PRO A 415 -5.95 -3.21 -16.32
C PRO A 415 -5.33 -4.57 -16.65
N GLY A 416 -6.19 -5.54 -17.00
CA GLY A 416 -5.76 -6.90 -17.38
C GLY A 416 -5.82 -7.94 -16.25
N LEU A 417 -5.94 -7.52 -14.99
CA LEU A 417 -6.13 -8.46 -13.88
C LEU A 417 -7.54 -9.04 -13.79
N ALA A 418 -8.54 -8.42 -14.43
CA ALA A 418 -9.92 -8.91 -14.47
C ALA A 418 -10.03 -10.37 -14.96
N HIS A 419 -9.09 -10.80 -15.81
CA HIS A 419 -9.06 -12.15 -16.38
C HIS A 419 -8.13 -13.12 -15.63
N THR A 420 -7.57 -12.72 -14.50
CA THR A 420 -6.68 -13.55 -13.69
C THR A 420 -7.46 -14.23 -12.57
N CYS A 421 -7.05 -15.42 -12.15
CA CYS A 421 -7.75 -16.17 -11.12
C CYS A 421 -6.79 -17.06 -10.34
N SER A 422 -6.54 -16.69 -9.09
CA SER A 422 -5.75 -17.47 -8.15
C SER A 422 -6.62 -17.90 -6.96
N PRO A 423 -6.24 -18.97 -6.24
CA PRO A 423 -6.89 -19.33 -4.98
C PRO A 423 -6.88 -18.18 -3.96
N HIS A 424 -5.82 -17.36 -3.95
CA HIS A 424 -5.72 -16.22 -3.05
C HIS A 424 -6.73 -15.12 -3.40
N ARG A 425 -6.84 -14.74 -4.68
CA ARG A 425 -7.85 -13.78 -5.16
C ARG A 425 -9.27 -14.21 -4.80
N ILE A 426 -9.61 -15.49 -5.03
CA ILE A 426 -10.92 -16.04 -4.64
C ILE A 426 -11.17 -15.89 -3.13
N ALA A 427 -10.20 -16.23 -2.30
CA ALA A 427 -10.33 -16.13 -0.85
C ALA A 427 -10.51 -14.67 -0.40
N LEU A 428 -9.73 -13.74 -0.97
CA LEU A 428 -9.87 -12.31 -0.71
C LEU A 428 -11.24 -11.79 -1.15
N THR A 429 -11.67 -12.07 -2.38
CA THR A 429 -13.01 -11.68 -2.88
C THR A 429 -14.12 -12.23 -1.98
N SER A 430 -14.04 -13.51 -1.58
CA SER A 430 -15.03 -14.12 -0.70
C SER A 430 -15.13 -13.46 0.68
N ARG A 431 -13.98 -13.03 1.22
CA ARG A 431 -13.90 -12.28 2.46
C ARG A 431 -14.49 -10.88 2.29
N SER A 432 -14.09 -10.15 1.25
CA SER A 432 -14.64 -8.82 0.94
C SER A 432 -16.16 -8.85 0.75
N ILE A 433 -16.70 -9.89 0.10
CA ILE A 433 -18.16 -10.09 0.00
C ILE A 433 -18.80 -10.23 1.39
N GLY A 434 -18.17 -10.94 2.33
CA GLY A 434 -18.69 -11.08 3.68
C GLY A 434 -18.61 -9.81 4.52
N ASP A 435 -17.55 -9.02 4.31
CA ASP A 435 -17.31 -7.79 5.07
C ASP A 435 -18.20 -6.62 4.58
N LEU A 436 -18.61 -6.63 3.30
CA LEU A 436 -19.32 -5.51 2.66
C LEU A 436 -20.84 -5.68 2.55
N TYR A 437 -21.35 -6.91 2.55
CA TYR A 437 -22.77 -7.19 2.28
C TYR A 437 -23.43 -7.90 3.46
N ASP A 438 -24.76 -7.76 3.57
CA ASP A 438 -25.54 -8.60 4.47
C ASP A 438 -25.45 -10.08 4.06
N THR A 439 -25.76 -10.99 4.99
CA THR A 439 -25.60 -12.44 4.79
C THR A 439 -26.33 -12.96 3.55
N GLU A 440 -27.52 -12.46 3.25
CA GLU A 440 -28.34 -12.97 2.12
C GLU A 440 -27.72 -12.54 0.79
N THR A 441 -27.34 -11.27 0.67
CA THR A 441 -26.66 -10.73 -0.51
C THR A 441 -25.27 -11.38 -0.70
N ALA A 442 -24.53 -11.57 0.39
CA ALA A 442 -23.21 -12.21 0.39
C ALA A 442 -23.30 -13.66 -0.13
N ASP A 443 -24.30 -14.43 0.30
CA ASP A 443 -24.54 -15.79 -0.15
C ASP A 443 -24.84 -15.86 -1.66
N VAL A 444 -25.60 -14.89 -2.19
CA VAL A 444 -25.88 -14.82 -3.64
C VAL A 444 -24.60 -14.55 -4.44
N LEU A 445 -23.77 -13.60 -4.00
CA LEU A 445 -22.50 -13.27 -4.65
C LEU A 445 -21.49 -14.44 -4.59
N ARG A 446 -21.32 -15.06 -3.41
CA ARG A 446 -20.40 -16.19 -3.20
C ARG A 446 -20.74 -17.40 -4.07
N ARG A 447 -22.02 -17.65 -4.35
CA ARG A 447 -22.48 -18.73 -5.26
C ARG A 447 -22.04 -18.54 -6.72
N LEU A 448 -21.64 -17.33 -7.13
CA LEU A 448 -21.08 -17.10 -8.46
C LEU A 448 -19.60 -17.48 -8.57
N LEU A 449 -18.86 -17.57 -7.46
CA LEU A 449 -17.42 -17.80 -7.47
C LEU A 449 -17.00 -19.11 -8.16
N PRO A 450 -17.70 -20.26 -8.02
CA PRO A 450 -17.33 -21.50 -8.72
C PRO A 450 -17.47 -21.42 -10.24
N ASP A 451 -18.54 -20.76 -10.72
CA ASP A 451 -18.77 -20.52 -12.14
C ASP A 451 -17.72 -19.53 -12.69
N LEU A 452 -17.43 -18.46 -11.95
CA LEU A 452 -16.40 -17.47 -12.30
C LEU A 452 -15.01 -18.13 -12.39
N ALA A 453 -14.63 -18.89 -11.38
CA ALA A 453 -13.37 -19.62 -11.30
C ALA A 453 -13.21 -20.61 -12.46
N THR A 454 -14.30 -21.29 -12.84
CA THR A 454 -14.29 -22.20 -13.99
C THR A 454 -14.09 -21.46 -15.30
N TRP A 455 -14.84 -20.38 -15.53
CA TRP A 455 -14.72 -19.55 -16.72
C TRP A 455 -13.32 -18.94 -16.88
N LEU A 456 -12.76 -18.38 -15.80
CA LEU A 456 -11.42 -17.78 -15.80
C LEU A 456 -10.33 -18.84 -16.01
N ALA A 457 -10.44 -20.01 -15.37
CA ALA A 457 -9.48 -21.10 -15.57
C ALA A 457 -9.46 -21.61 -17.01
N GLU A 458 -10.63 -21.70 -17.65
CA GLU A 458 -10.76 -22.04 -19.07
C GLU A 458 -10.16 -20.95 -19.96
N ARG A 459 -10.49 -19.68 -19.70
CA ARG A 459 -10.02 -18.53 -20.48
C ARG A 459 -8.50 -18.37 -20.43
N ALA A 460 -7.91 -18.49 -19.24
CA ALA A 460 -6.47 -18.42 -19.04
C ALA A 460 -5.73 -19.71 -19.44
N ALA A 461 -6.46 -20.75 -19.87
CA ALA A 461 -5.92 -22.07 -20.20
C ALA A 461 -5.02 -22.61 -19.07
N LEU A 462 -5.48 -22.47 -17.82
CA LEU A 462 -4.70 -22.88 -16.65
C LEU A 462 -4.34 -24.37 -16.74
N PRO A 463 -3.12 -24.77 -16.33
CA PRO A 463 -2.78 -26.19 -16.19
C PRO A 463 -3.79 -26.92 -15.30
N PRO A 464 -4.09 -28.21 -15.55
CA PRO A 464 -5.15 -28.93 -14.82
C PRO A 464 -5.04 -28.83 -13.29
N HIS A 465 -3.84 -29.01 -12.74
CA HIS A 465 -3.61 -28.90 -11.29
C HIS A 465 -3.91 -27.49 -10.75
N ALA A 466 -3.56 -26.44 -11.49
CA ALA A 466 -3.82 -25.05 -11.11
C ALA A 466 -5.32 -24.74 -11.19
N ALA A 467 -5.98 -25.18 -12.27
CA ALA A 467 -7.43 -25.06 -12.44
C ALA A 467 -8.21 -25.79 -11.33
N ASP A 468 -7.78 -27.00 -10.95
CA ASP A 468 -8.41 -27.77 -9.89
C ASP A 468 -8.28 -27.08 -8.52
N ARG A 469 -7.12 -26.47 -8.22
CA ARG A 469 -6.92 -25.69 -6.99
C ARG A 469 -7.81 -24.46 -6.94
N VAL A 470 -7.91 -23.73 -8.05
CA VAL A 470 -8.77 -22.54 -8.20
C VAL A 470 -10.23 -22.92 -7.97
N ARG A 471 -10.73 -23.96 -8.64
CA ARG A 471 -12.10 -24.46 -8.46
C ARG A 471 -12.36 -24.95 -7.04
N ALA A 472 -11.46 -25.75 -6.47
CA ALA A 472 -11.61 -26.24 -5.11
C ALA A 472 -11.64 -25.10 -4.07
N CYS A 473 -10.92 -24.00 -4.32
CA CYS A 473 -11.00 -22.81 -3.49
C CYS A 473 -12.35 -22.10 -3.62
N ALA A 474 -12.85 -21.93 -4.85
CA ALA A 474 -14.15 -21.32 -5.11
C ALA A 474 -15.31 -22.11 -4.51
N GLU A 475 -15.26 -23.44 -4.57
CA GLU A 475 -16.27 -24.31 -3.95
C GLU A 475 -16.28 -24.23 -2.42
N ARG A 476 -15.15 -23.89 -1.78
CA ARG A 476 -15.12 -23.61 -0.34
C ARG A 476 -15.65 -22.22 -0.03
N ALA A 477 -15.27 -21.24 -0.85
CA ALA A 477 -15.72 -19.84 -0.72
C ALA A 477 -17.23 -19.67 -0.96
N ALA A 478 -17.84 -20.56 -1.75
CA ALA A 478 -19.27 -20.54 -2.04
C ALA A 478 -20.17 -21.06 -0.91
N ARG A 479 -19.60 -21.70 0.12
CA ARG A 479 -20.36 -22.21 1.27
C ARG A 479 -20.71 -21.06 2.21
N SER A 480 -21.91 -21.10 2.79
CA SER A 480 -22.29 -20.09 3.77
C SER A 480 -21.51 -20.27 5.07
N ASP A 481 -21.38 -19.20 5.85
CA ASP A 481 -20.68 -19.25 7.15
C ASP A 481 -21.38 -20.24 8.11
N ALA A 482 -22.70 -20.38 8.00
CA ALA A 482 -23.48 -21.37 8.75
C ALA A 482 -23.14 -22.84 8.39
N GLU A 483 -22.81 -23.12 7.13
CA GLU A 483 -22.38 -24.46 6.70
C GLU A 483 -20.95 -24.80 7.13
N LEU A 484 -20.11 -23.79 7.38
CA LEU A 484 -18.75 -23.97 7.89
C LEU A 484 -18.75 -24.29 9.39
N ASP A 485 -19.65 -23.69 10.17
CA ASP A 485 -19.80 -23.94 11.60
C ASP A 485 -20.34 -25.34 11.94
N GLU A 486 -21.12 -25.98 11.05
CA GLU A 486 -21.59 -27.36 11.24
C GLU A 486 -20.50 -28.43 11.06
N HIS A 487 -19.33 -28.04 10.53
CA HIS A 487 -18.22 -28.93 10.20
C HIS A 487 -16.91 -28.64 10.96
N ALA A 488 -16.86 -27.56 11.74
CA ALA A 488 -15.79 -27.24 12.68
C ALA A 488 -16.04 -27.90 14.05
#